data_AF-A0A3R5UBE2-F1
#
_entry.id   AF-A0A3R5UBE2-F1
#
_cell.length_a   1.000
_cell.length_b   1.000
_cell.length_c   1.000
_cell.angle_alpha   90.00
_cell.angle_beta   90.00
_cell.angle_gamma   90.00
#
_symmetry.space_group_name_H-M   'P 1'
#
loop_
_entity.id
_entity.type
_entity.pdbx_description
1 polymer ?
#
loop_
_entity_poly.entity_id
_entity_poly.type
_entity_poly.pdbx_seq_one_letter_code
_entity_poly.pdbx_strand_id
1 'polypeptide(L)'
;LKDLSSADDKLVELKSALRGSYTTSLCLCIVGVFRKYHAYLLVSNDLTIQAFEGLIGVVKNVYNPADCSSSERCILAYLYDAYSSCCYLVEKFSEMFLNAHRKMKMTLYATTTPLASNSLWDPSFMIDVINNTKAHHQHESSVIKHLTDTPANRYSFVCNAVI
;
A
#
# COMPACT_ATOMS: atom_id res chain seq x y z
N LEU A 1 14.80 -6.82 -6.31
CA LEU A 1 14.12 -6.73 -4.98
C LEU A 1 15.09 -7.01 -3.83
N LYS A 2 15.91 -8.07 -3.86
CA LYS A 2 16.95 -8.31 -2.82
C LYS A 2 17.86 -7.11 -2.57
N ASP A 3 18.24 -6.40 -3.64
CA ASP A 3 19.10 -5.21 -3.53
C ASP A 3 18.38 -3.95 -3.00
N LEU A 4 17.04 -3.96 -2.93
CA LEU A 4 16.30 -2.81 -2.38
C LEU A 4 16.44 -2.73 -0.86
N SER A 5 16.43 -3.86 -0.16
CA SER A 5 16.62 -3.88 1.29
C SER A 5 17.98 -3.30 1.68
N SER A 6 19.04 -3.75 0.99
CA SER A 6 20.40 -3.25 1.23
C SER A 6 20.60 -1.80 0.77
N ALA A 7 19.82 -1.34 -0.21
CA ALA A 7 19.80 0.07 -0.60
C ALA A 7 19.20 0.96 0.50
N ASP A 8 18.15 0.52 1.21
CA ASP A 8 17.58 1.29 2.31
C ASP A 8 18.59 1.45 3.45
N ASP A 9 19.33 0.39 3.80
CA ASP A 9 20.38 0.42 4.83
C ASP A 9 21.50 1.41 4.48
N LYS A 10 21.95 1.43 3.22
CA LYS A 10 22.93 2.42 2.73
C LYS A 10 22.39 3.85 2.80
N LEU A 11 21.11 4.05 2.49
CA LEU A 11 20.47 5.37 2.61
C LEU A 11 20.36 5.82 4.07
N VAL A 12 20.19 4.88 5.02
CA VAL A 12 20.27 5.16 6.46
C VAL A 12 21.66 5.63 6.85
N GLU A 13 22.70 4.89 6.42
CA GLU A 13 24.10 5.22 6.71
C GLU A 13 24.49 6.60 6.18
N LEU A 14 24.01 6.95 4.98
CA LEU A 14 24.24 8.24 4.34
C LEU A 14 23.38 9.39 4.91
N LYS A 15 22.53 9.14 5.92
CA LYS A 15 21.56 10.11 6.46
C LYS A 15 20.74 10.81 5.37
N SER A 16 20.43 10.08 4.31
CA SER A 16 19.77 10.65 3.13
C SER A 16 18.33 11.04 3.44
N ALA A 17 17.89 12.17 2.89
CA ALA A 17 16.48 12.58 2.91
C ALA A 17 15.55 11.60 2.17
N LEU A 18 16.11 10.69 1.36
CA LEU A 18 15.38 9.66 0.62
C LEU A 18 15.09 8.40 1.47
N ARG A 19 15.66 8.31 2.68
CA ARG A 19 15.48 7.16 3.59
C ARG A 19 13.99 6.83 3.76
N GLY A 20 13.63 5.56 3.59
CA GLY A 20 12.25 5.08 3.75
C GLY A 20 11.26 5.52 2.67
N SER A 21 11.46 6.64 1.98
CA SER A 21 10.53 7.10 0.92
C SER A 21 10.88 6.54 -0.46
N TYR A 22 12.17 6.44 -0.79
CA TYR A 22 12.63 5.93 -2.09
C TYR A 22 12.29 4.45 -2.28
N THR A 23 12.71 3.62 -1.33
CA THR A 23 12.51 2.17 -1.35
C THR A 23 11.02 1.82 -1.39
N THR A 24 10.22 2.50 -0.56
CA THR A 24 8.77 2.33 -0.51
C THR A 24 8.09 2.77 -1.81
N SER A 25 8.45 3.93 -2.37
CA SER A 25 7.88 4.40 -3.64
C SER A 25 8.19 3.45 -4.80
N LEU A 26 9.43 2.97 -4.87
CA LEU A 26 9.84 1.99 -5.88
C LEU A 26 9.09 0.67 -5.69
N CYS A 27 8.92 0.20 -4.45
CA CYS A 27 8.10 -0.97 -4.15
C CYS A 27 6.63 -0.80 -4.54
N LEU A 28 6.04 0.38 -4.36
CA LEU A 28 4.68 0.65 -4.83
C LEU A 28 4.58 0.55 -6.36
N CYS A 29 5.55 1.09 -7.11
CA CYS A 29 5.62 0.91 -8.56
C CYS A 29 5.71 -0.57 -8.94
N ILE A 30 6.57 -1.34 -8.27
CA ILE A 30 6.74 -2.78 -8.48
C ILE A 30 5.42 -3.53 -8.21
N VAL A 31 4.76 -3.24 -7.07
CA VAL A 31 3.45 -3.84 -6.74
C VAL A 31 2.40 -3.48 -7.77
N GLY A 32 2.39 -2.25 -8.29
CA GLY A 32 1.49 -1.84 -9.38
C GLY A 32 1.70 -2.68 -10.64
N VAL A 33 2.95 -2.91 -11.04
CA VAL A 33 3.31 -3.80 -12.16
C VAL A 33 2.85 -5.23 -11.87
N PHE A 34 3.12 -5.75 -10.68
CA PHE A 34 2.73 -7.11 -10.32
C PHE A 34 1.22 -7.32 -10.29
N ARG A 35 0.45 -6.35 -9.78
CA ARG A 35 -1.03 -6.40 -9.84
C ARG A 35 -1.52 -6.40 -11.28
N LYS A 36 -0.94 -5.57 -12.16
CA LYS A 36 -1.32 -5.50 -13.58
C LYS A 36 -1.04 -6.81 -14.32
N TYR A 37 0.09 -7.46 -14.01
CA TYR A 37 0.52 -8.70 -14.68
C TYR A 37 0.35 -9.95 -13.81
N HIS A 38 -0.57 -9.92 -12.84
CA HIS A 38 -0.71 -11.00 -11.87
C HIS A 38 -0.97 -12.35 -12.54
N ALA A 39 -1.82 -12.39 -13.57
CA ALA A 39 -2.09 -13.60 -14.34
C ALA A 39 -0.83 -14.23 -14.97
N TYR A 40 0.13 -13.42 -15.43
CA TYR A 40 1.40 -13.93 -15.97
C TYR A 40 2.31 -14.46 -14.86
N LEU A 41 2.34 -13.78 -13.71
CA LEU A 41 3.08 -14.22 -12.54
C LEU A 41 2.59 -15.59 -12.02
N LEU A 42 1.27 -15.85 -12.07
CA LEU A 42 0.70 -17.15 -11.67
C LEU A 42 1.25 -18.34 -12.48
N VAL A 43 1.68 -18.11 -13.72
CA VAL A 43 2.20 -19.16 -14.60
C VAL A 43 3.70 -19.39 -14.39
N SER A 44 4.40 -18.45 -13.74
CA SER A 44 5.83 -18.50 -13.49
C SER A 44 6.14 -18.55 -11.99
N ASN A 45 6.11 -19.75 -11.43
CA ASN A 45 6.30 -19.99 -9.99
C ASN A 45 7.61 -19.38 -9.45
N ASP A 46 8.73 -19.57 -10.14
CA ASP A 46 10.05 -19.08 -9.67
C ASP A 46 10.10 -17.56 -9.54
N LEU A 47 9.63 -16.84 -10.56
CA LEU A 47 9.57 -15.38 -10.52
C LEU A 47 8.64 -14.88 -9.42
N THR A 48 7.49 -15.54 -9.23
CA THR A 48 6.54 -15.17 -8.19
C THR A 48 7.08 -15.42 -6.79
N ILE A 49 7.76 -16.54 -6.58
CA ILE A 49 8.46 -16.85 -5.33
C ILE A 49 9.52 -15.78 -5.02
N GLN A 50 10.36 -15.44 -5.99
CA GLN A 50 11.41 -14.42 -5.81
C GLN A 50 10.83 -13.02 -5.54
N ALA A 51 9.76 -12.68 -6.25
CA ALA A 51 9.02 -11.44 -6.01
C ALA A 51 8.43 -11.40 -4.60
N PHE A 52 7.83 -12.51 -4.16
CA PHE A 52 7.22 -12.66 -2.84
C PHE A 52 8.26 -12.53 -1.72
N GLU A 53 9.36 -13.29 -1.78
CA GLU A 53 10.50 -13.19 -0.85
C GLU A 53 11.07 -11.78 -0.81
N GLY A 54 11.23 -11.17 -1.99
CA GLY A 54 11.75 -9.82 -2.12
C GLY A 54 10.86 -8.78 -1.44
N LEU A 55 9.54 -8.87 -1.61
CA LEU A 55 8.60 -7.94 -0.99
C LEU A 55 8.48 -8.15 0.53
N ILE A 56 8.55 -9.39 1.02
CA ILE A 56 8.64 -9.67 2.47
C ILE A 56 9.87 -8.97 3.07
N GLY A 57 11.02 -9.04 2.40
CA GLY A 57 12.25 -8.43 2.88
C GLY A 57 12.23 -6.89 2.97
N VAL A 58 11.40 -6.22 2.17
CA VAL A 58 11.33 -4.73 2.19
C VAL A 58 10.44 -4.21 3.32
N VAL A 59 9.36 -4.92 3.67
CA VAL A 59 8.43 -4.43 4.70
C VAL A 59 8.98 -4.78 6.08
N LYS A 60 9.33 -3.76 6.88
CA LYS A 60 9.99 -3.95 8.19
C LYS A 60 9.09 -4.63 9.21
N ASN A 61 7.78 -4.41 9.11
CA ASN A 61 6.76 -4.88 10.05
C ASN A 61 5.74 -5.85 9.42
N VAL A 62 6.16 -6.77 8.54
CA VAL A 62 5.26 -7.75 7.88
C VAL A 62 4.34 -8.47 8.88
N TYR A 63 4.82 -8.73 10.09
CA TYR A 63 4.13 -9.47 11.13
C TYR A 63 3.17 -8.65 12.00
N ASN A 64 3.14 -7.33 11.82
CA ASN A 64 2.19 -6.43 12.48
C ASN A 64 1.62 -5.39 11.50
N PRO A 65 0.61 -5.76 10.68
CA PRO A 65 0.01 -4.87 9.68
C PRO A 65 -0.60 -3.58 10.25
N ALA A 66 -0.92 -3.55 11.55
CA ALA A 66 -1.46 -2.37 12.22
C ALA A 66 -0.41 -1.26 12.40
N ASP A 67 0.87 -1.64 12.53
CA ASP A 67 1.99 -0.70 12.70
C ASP A 67 2.56 -0.23 11.35
N CYS A 68 2.04 -0.76 10.24
CA CYS A 68 2.49 -0.42 8.90
C CYS A 68 1.89 0.90 8.42
N SER A 69 2.71 1.72 7.76
CA SER A 69 2.27 2.87 6.98
C SER A 69 1.27 2.44 5.89
N SER A 70 0.45 3.37 5.41
CA SER A 70 -0.48 3.11 4.31
C SER A 70 0.21 2.55 3.06
N SER A 71 1.42 3.03 2.74
CA SER A 71 2.23 2.49 1.65
C SER A 71 2.69 1.05 1.89
N GLU A 72 3.12 0.71 3.10
CA GLU A 72 3.46 -0.67 3.45
C GLU A 72 2.21 -1.57 3.40
N ARG A 73 1.06 -1.07 3.84
CA ARG A 73 -0.22 -1.80 3.76
C ARG A 73 -0.63 -2.13 2.32
N CYS A 74 -0.31 -1.27 1.33
CA CYS A 74 -0.50 -1.61 -0.09
C CYS A 74 0.36 -2.81 -0.53
N ILE A 75 1.60 -2.90 -0.04
CA ILE A 75 2.49 -4.04 -0.30
C ILE A 75 1.94 -5.29 0.40
N LEU A 76 1.53 -5.17 1.67
CA LEU A 76 0.93 -6.26 2.43
C LEU A 76 -0.35 -6.80 1.78
N ALA A 77 -1.20 -5.93 1.25
CA ALA A 77 -2.40 -6.35 0.52
C ALA A 77 -2.03 -7.20 -0.71
N TYR A 78 -0.98 -6.85 -1.45
CA TYR A 78 -0.53 -7.67 -2.57
C TYR A 78 0.02 -9.02 -2.12
N LEU A 79 0.83 -9.03 -1.05
CA LEU A 79 1.33 -10.27 -0.46
C LEU A 79 0.19 -11.18 0.02
N TYR A 80 -0.84 -10.60 0.65
CA TYR A 80 -2.05 -11.32 1.06
C TYR A 80 -2.76 -11.95 -0.14
N ASP A 81 -3.03 -11.17 -1.19
CA ASP A 81 -3.74 -11.65 -2.39
C ASP A 81 -2.94 -12.77 -3.08
N ALA A 82 -1.64 -12.59 -3.26
CA ALA A 82 -0.76 -13.58 -3.88
C ALA A 82 -0.69 -14.87 -3.06
N TYR A 83 -0.49 -14.78 -1.74
CA TYR A 83 -0.46 -15.95 -0.87
C TYR A 83 -1.81 -16.70 -0.85
N SER A 84 -2.92 -15.96 -0.92
CA SER A 84 -4.26 -16.57 -0.96
C SER A 84 -4.57 -17.26 -2.29
N SER A 85 -3.94 -16.81 -3.39
CA SER A 85 -4.23 -17.28 -4.74
C SER A 85 -3.29 -18.39 -5.23
N CYS A 86 -2.09 -18.52 -4.63
CA CYS A 86 -1.05 -19.44 -5.08
C CYS A 86 -0.75 -20.54 -4.04
N CYS A 87 -1.22 -21.77 -4.27
CA CYS A 87 -0.96 -22.90 -3.35
C CYS A 87 0.53 -23.16 -3.11
N TYR A 88 1.38 -23.01 -4.13
CA TYR A 88 2.83 -23.21 -3.99
C TYR A 88 3.50 -22.16 -3.08
N LEU A 89 2.93 -20.95 -2.95
CA LEU A 89 3.38 -19.97 -1.96
C LEU A 89 2.95 -20.37 -0.56
N VAL A 90 1.74 -20.90 -0.41
CA VAL A 90 1.24 -21.42 0.87
C VAL A 90 2.15 -22.52 1.39
N GLU A 91 2.44 -23.52 0.55
CA GLU A 91 3.31 -24.64 0.89
C GLU A 91 4.72 -24.17 1.28
N LYS A 92 5.32 -23.30 0.47
CA LYS A 92 6.71 -22.85 0.69
C LYS A 92 6.87 -21.93 1.90
N PHE A 93 5.90 -21.05 2.18
CA PHE A 93 6.03 -19.98 3.18
C PHE A 93 5.12 -20.14 4.40
N SER A 94 4.41 -21.25 4.56
CA SER A 94 3.43 -21.43 5.65
C SER A 94 3.99 -21.13 7.04
N GLU A 95 5.15 -21.71 7.38
CA GLU A 95 5.75 -21.58 8.70
C GLU A 95 6.03 -20.12 9.08
N MET A 96 6.54 -19.33 8.14
CA MET A 96 6.87 -17.93 8.38
C MET A 96 5.69 -16.98 8.17
N PHE A 97 4.82 -17.22 7.18
CA PHE A 97 3.88 -16.21 6.69
C PHE A 97 2.44 -16.42 7.14
N LEU A 98 2.04 -17.64 7.56
CA LEU A 98 0.64 -17.94 7.88
C LEU A 98 0.07 -17.06 9.00
N ASN A 99 0.86 -16.79 10.04
CA ASN A 99 0.44 -15.91 11.14
C ASN A 99 0.27 -14.46 10.68
N ALA A 100 1.19 -13.97 9.84
CA ALA A 100 1.12 -12.63 9.26
C ALA A 100 -0.11 -12.50 8.35
N HIS A 101 -0.36 -13.49 7.50
CA HIS A 101 -1.51 -13.57 6.60
C HIS A 101 -2.85 -13.47 7.34
N ARG A 102 -3.01 -14.20 8.45
CA ARG A 102 -4.21 -14.11 9.30
C ARG A 102 -4.40 -12.71 9.88
N LYS A 103 -3.33 -12.08 10.38
CA LYS A 103 -3.40 -10.70 10.88
C LYS A 103 -3.74 -9.70 9.77
N MET A 104 -3.17 -9.86 8.58
CA MET A 104 -3.49 -9.02 7.42
C MET A 104 -4.98 -9.10 7.07
N LYS A 105 -5.59 -10.30 7.11
CA LYS A 105 -7.04 -10.44 6.93
C LYS A 105 -7.83 -9.60 7.94
N MET A 106 -7.45 -9.66 9.22
CA MET A 106 -8.14 -8.96 10.30
C MET A 106 -7.87 -7.45 10.33
N THR A 107 -6.79 -6.97 9.73
CA THR A 107 -6.46 -5.53 9.71
C THR A 107 -6.83 -4.85 8.40
N LEU A 108 -6.52 -5.47 7.26
CA LEU A 108 -6.68 -4.87 5.94
C LEU A 108 -8.06 -5.16 5.32
N TYR A 109 -8.65 -6.31 5.67
CA TYR A 109 -9.91 -6.79 5.12
C TYR A 109 -10.97 -6.98 6.22
N ALA A 110 -10.79 -6.34 7.37
CA ALA A 110 -11.81 -6.30 8.40
C ALA A 110 -13.07 -5.62 7.86
N THR A 111 -14.23 -6.20 8.18
CA THR A 111 -15.50 -5.52 7.98
C THR A 111 -15.57 -4.34 8.93
N THR A 112 -15.64 -3.13 8.38
CA THR A 112 -15.87 -1.92 9.16
C THR A 112 -17.34 -1.54 9.11
N THR A 113 -17.92 -1.28 10.28
CA THR A 113 -19.22 -0.61 10.35
C THR A 113 -18.97 0.88 10.18
N PRO A 114 -19.51 1.53 9.13
CA PRO A 114 -19.38 2.98 8.98
C PRO A 114 -19.95 3.68 10.21
N LEU A 115 -19.21 4.65 10.74
CA LEU A 115 -19.75 5.54 11.75
C LEU A 115 -20.80 6.44 11.10
N ALA A 116 -21.91 6.69 11.81
CA ALA A 116 -22.89 7.68 11.37
C ALA A 116 -22.19 9.04 11.24
N SER A 117 -22.25 9.64 10.06
CA SER A 117 -21.76 10.99 9.85
C SER A 117 -22.76 11.96 10.47
N ASN A 118 -22.28 12.85 11.35
CA ASN A 118 -23.07 14.00 11.80
C ASN A 118 -23.11 15.12 10.75
N SER A 119 -22.47 14.92 9.59
CA SER A 119 -22.48 15.89 8.50
C SER A 119 -23.77 15.77 7.71
N LEU A 120 -24.42 16.90 7.47
CA LEU A 120 -25.57 16.95 6.57
C LEU A 120 -25.10 16.71 5.14
N TRP A 121 -25.74 15.76 4.46
CA TRP A 121 -25.55 15.58 3.03
C TRP A 121 -26.08 16.81 2.29
N ASP A 122 -25.22 17.52 1.56
CA ASP A 122 -25.58 18.62 0.68
C ASP A 122 -25.44 18.20 -0.80
N PRO A 123 -26.55 17.85 -1.48
CA PRO A 123 -26.53 17.51 -2.89
C PRO A 123 -26.04 18.66 -3.77
N SER A 124 -26.28 19.90 -3.36
CA SER A 124 -25.94 21.11 -4.12
C SER A 124 -24.44 21.27 -4.23
N PHE A 125 -23.72 20.94 -3.15
CA PHE A 125 -22.27 20.92 -3.14
C PHE A 125 -21.70 19.95 -4.18
N MET A 126 -22.16 18.69 -4.23
CA MET A 126 -21.63 17.73 -5.21
C MET A 126 -22.01 18.08 -6.65
N ILE A 127 -23.21 18.62 -6.86
CA ILE A 127 -23.63 19.11 -8.18
C ILE A 127 -22.75 20.28 -8.64
N ASP A 128 -22.42 21.24 -7.75
CA ASP A 128 -21.50 22.32 -8.05
C ASP A 128 -20.09 21.79 -8.32
N VAL A 129 -19.56 20.86 -7.52
CA VAL A 129 -18.23 20.25 -7.76
C VAL A 129 -18.15 19.61 -9.15
N ILE A 130 -19.18 18.87 -9.56
CA ILE A 130 -19.23 18.22 -10.88
C ILE A 130 -19.28 19.27 -11.99
N ASN A 131 -20.12 20.29 -11.85
CA ASN A 131 -20.34 21.32 -12.86
C ASN A 131 -19.20 22.36 -12.94
N ASN A 132 -18.48 22.58 -11.83
CA ASN A 132 -17.44 23.60 -11.64
C ASN A 132 -16.08 22.99 -11.24
N THR A 133 -15.73 21.85 -11.83
CA THR A 133 -14.46 21.13 -11.59
C THR A 133 -13.23 22.04 -11.58
N LYS A 134 -13.15 23.01 -12.51
CA LYS A 134 -12.03 23.97 -12.60
C LYS A 134 -11.86 24.89 -11.39
N ALA A 135 -12.94 25.32 -10.76
CA ALA A 135 -12.88 26.18 -9.58
C ALA A 135 -12.43 25.37 -8.34
N HIS A 136 -12.89 24.14 -8.22
CA HIS A 136 -12.53 23.23 -7.13
C HIS A 136 -11.12 22.63 -7.27
N HIS A 137 -10.58 22.49 -8.49
CA HIS A 137 -9.18 22.11 -8.71
C HIS A 137 -8.17 23.07 -8.07
N GLN A 138 -8.52 24.34 -7.85
CA GLN A 138 -7.64 25.28 -7.12
C GLN A 138 -7.51 24.91 -5.64
N HIS A 139 -8.59 24.40 -5.02
CA HIS A 139 -8.57 23.90 -3.66
C HIS A 139 -7.79 22.59 -3.57
N GLU A 140 -7.96 21.68 -4.53
CA GLU A 140 -7.15 20.44 -4.65
C GLU A 140 -5.66 20.74 -4.79
N SER A 141 -5.28 21.80 -5.51
CA SER A 141 -3.88 22.20 -5.67
C SER A 141 -3.17 22.45 -4.34
N SER A 142 -3.86 23.04 -3.35
CA SER A 142 -3.30 23.27 -2.01
C SER A 142 -3.10 21.97 -1.22
N VAL A 143 -4.04 21.02 -1.33
CA VAL A 143 -3.97 19.70 -0.69
C VAL A 143 -2.86 18.87 -1.33
N ILE A 144 -2.79 18.84 -2.67
CA ILE A 144 -1.75 18.17 -3.44
C ILE A 144 -0.38 18.74 -3.08
N LYS A 145 -0.25 20.07 -2.99
CA LYS A 145 0.98 20.72 -2.57
C LYS A 145 1.38 20.30 -1.15
N HIS A 146 0.45 20.31 -0.20
CA HIS A 146 0.72 19.87 1.18
C HIS A 146 1.16 18.40 1.26
N LEU A 147 0.53 17.51 0.49
CA LEU A 147 0.92 16.09 0.38
C LEU A 147 2.27 15.90 -0.33
N THR A 148 2.61 16.80 -1.25
CA THR A 148 3.90 16.81 -1.95
C THR A 148 5.03 17.25 -1.03
N ASP A 149 4.80 18.35 -0.30
CA ASP A 149 5.72 18.99 0.63
C ASP A 149 5.93 18.19 1.93
N THR A 150 5.01 17.28 2.25
CA THR A 150 5.12 16.35 3.40
C THR A 150 5.25 14.90 2.93
N PRO A 151 6.47 14.41 2.60
CA PRO A 151 6.68 13.05 2.07
C PRO A 151 6.10 11.93 2.94
N ALA A 152 6.06 12.11 4.27
CA ALA A 152 5.47 11.14 5.20
C ALA A 152 3.96 10.94 4.98
N ASN A 153 3.26 11.99 4.50
CA ASN A 153 1.82 11.98 4.29
C ASN A 153 1.41 11.64 2.86
N ARG A 154 2.36 11.60 1.92
CA ARG A 154 2.11 11.38 0.48
C ARG A 154 1.29 10.12 0.18
N TYR A 155 1.48 9.08 1.00
CA TYR A 155 0.76 7.82 0.88
C TYR A 155 -0.28 7.60 1.99
N SER A 156 -0.53 8.60 2.84
CA SER A 156 -1.52 8.54 3.93
C SER A 156 -2.95 8.68 3.40
N PHE A 157 -3.30 7.88 2.39
CA PHE A 157 -4.63 7.80 1.84
C PHE A 157 -5.45 6.81 2.68
N VAL A 158 -5.76 7.20 3.92
CA VAL A 158 -6.91 6.63 4.63
C VAL A 158 -8.05 7.60 4.37
N CYS A 159 -8.83 7.34 3.32
CA CYS A 159 -10.09 8.04 3.16
C CYS A 159 -10.99 7.63 4.31
N ASN A 160 -11.37 8.57 5.18
CA ASN A 160 -12.70 8.49 5.77
C ASN A 160 -13.67 8.70 4.61
N ALA A 161 -14.00 7.63 3.90
CA ALA A 161 -15.05 7.66 2.90
C ALA A 161 -16.38 7.78 3.65
N VAL A 162 -17.05 8.91 3.49
CA VAL A 162 -18.47 9.02 3.83
C VAL A 162 -19.20 8.33 2.67
N ILE A 163 -19.81 7.18 2.95
CA ILE A 163 -20.66 6.46 1.98
C ILE A 163 -22.10 6.95 2.15
#